data_AF-A0AAE1PPL7-F1
#
_entry.id   AF-A0AAE1PPL7-F1
#
_cell.length_a   1.000
_cell.length_b   1.000
_cell.length_c   1.000
_cell.angle_alpha   90.00
_cell.angle_beta   90.00
_cell.angle_gamma   90.00
#
_symmetry.space_group_name_H-M   'P 1'
#
loop_
_entity.id
_entity.type
_entity.pdbx_description
1 polymer ?
#
loop_
_entity_poly.entity_id
_entity_poly.type
_entity_poly.pdbx_seq_one_letter_code
_entity_poly.pdbx_strand_id
1 'polypeptide(L)'
;MHLDVAVDLLKKAEDSLCSYRHTGFVSAQISAKEICEEMNVVAVLKTKRLRSTKREFSYEAFDEPLTDTMKKLEVSFFNAVVDVAVASLRERTEMMSNVASKFSVLVNFPGLSADDELEKQAKDLCNTFKCGDHTDLDYLR
;
A
#
# COMPACT_ATOMS: atom_id res chain seq x y z
N MET A 1 3.11 24.13 5.27
CA MET A 1 2.29 22.90 5.21
C MET A 1 3.23 21.78 4.79
N HIS A 2 3.46 20.73 5.60
CA HIS A 2 4.48 19.69 5.35
C HIS A 2 3.96 18.55 4.47
N LEU A 3 3.41 18.92 3.31
CA LEU A 3 2.73 17.98 2.42
C LEU A 3 3.73 17.10 1.66
N ASP A 4 4.88 17.67 1.31
CA ASP A 4 6.07 17.00 0.78
C ASP A 4 6.58 15.91 1.72
N VAL A 5 6.75 16.23 3.00
CA VAL A 5 7.19 15.27 4.03
C VAL A 5 6.18 14.13 4.18
N ALA A 6 4.88 14.45 4.15
CA ALA A 6 3.83 13.45 4.25
C ALA A 6 3.84 12.48 3.06
N VAL A 7 3.98 12.99 1.84
CA VAL A 7 4.10 12.16 0.62
C VAL A 7 5.33 11.26 0.69
N ASP A 8 6.46 11.77 1.14
CA ASP A 8 7.69 10.99 1.28
C ASP A 8 7.58 9.89 2.33
N LEU A 9 6.93 10.16 3.46
CA LEU A 9 6.67 9.15 4.49
C LEU A 9 5.72 8.05 3.98
N LEU A 10 4.69 8.41 3.20
CA LEU A 10 3.78 7.43 2.60
C LEU A 10 4.52 6.53 1.59
N LYS A 11 5.37 7.10 0.73
CA LYS A 11 6.21 6.32 -0.21
C LYS A 11 7.13 5.35 0.52
N LYS A 12 7.84 5.83 1.56
CA LYS A 12 8.72 4.97 2.37
C LYS A 12 7.95 3.82 3.04
N ALA A 13 6.74 4.09 3.52
CA ALA A 13 5.88 3.06 4.11
C ALA A 13 5.42 2.03 3.06
N GLU A 14 5.04 2.48 1.86
CA GLU A 14 4.70 1.62 0.73
C GLU A 14 5.89 0.72 0.34
N ASP A 15 7.09 1.28 0.15
CA ASP A 15 8.31 0.54 -0.18
C ASP A 15 8.68 -0.48 0.90
N SER A 16 8.50 -0.09 2.17
CA SER A 16 8.73 -0.98 3.31
C SER A 16 7.78 -2.17 3.28
N LEU A 17 6.49 -1.97 3.00
CA LEU A 17 5.53 -3.07 2.87
C LEU A 17 5.78 -3.94 1.64
N CYS A 18 6.16 -3.35 0.51
CA CYS A 18 6.57 -4.10 -0.69
C CYS A 18 7.77 -5.01 -0.39
N SER A 19 8.75 -4.52 0.39
CA SER A 19 9.88 -5.34 0.85
C SER A 19 9.42 -6.42 1.84
N TYR A 20 8.58 -6.04 2.81
CA TYR A 20 8.00 -6.95 3.81
C TYR A 20 7.17 -8.06 3.18
N ARG A 21 6.53 -7.82 2.04
CA ARG A 21 5.80 -8.83 1.27
C ARG A 21 6.68 -10.00 0.81
N HIS A 22 8.00 -9.79 0.66
CA HIS A 22 8.95 -10.82 0.22
C HIS A 22 9.63 -11.54 1.38
N THR A 23 9.94 -10.82 2.46
CA THR A 23 10.76 -11.34 3.57
C THR A 23 9.97 -11.57 4.86
N GLY A 24 8.86 -10.84 5.03
CA GLY A 24 8.13 -10.71 6.28
C GLY A 24 7.47 -11.99 6.76
N PHE A 25 7.07 -12.88 5.85
CA PHE A 25 6.50 -14.17 6.25
C PHE A 25 7.54 -15.07 6.93
N VAL A 26 8.77 -15.10 6.39
CA VAL A 26 9.88 -15.85 6.99
C VAL A 26 10.25 -15.25 8.34
N SER A 27 10.35 -13.92 8.43
CA SER A 27 10.61 -13.22 9.69
C SER A 27 9.53 -13.48 10.74
N ALA A 28 8.26 -13.47 10.35
CA ALA A 28 7.14 -13.79 11.24
C ALA A 28 7.17 -15.25 11.70
N GLN A 29 7.58 -16.19 10.83
CA GLN A 29 7.76 -17.58 11.23
C GLN A 29 8.89 -17.74 12.25
N ILE A 30 10.03 -17.07 12.05
CA ILE A 30 11.15 -17.10 13.01
C ILE A 30 10.69 -16.57 14.36
N SER A 31 10.06 -15.39 14.38
CA SER A 31 9.54 -14.78 15.61
C SER A 31 8.53 -15.69 16.33
N ALA A 32 7.64 -16.34 15.58
CA ALA A 32 6.68 -17.27 16.17
C ALA A 32 7.34 -18.52 16.79
N LYS A 33 8.43 -19.01 16.20
CA LYS A 33 9.20 -20.14 16.74
C LYS A 33 9.94 -19.75 18.01
N GLU A 34 10.57 -18.57 18.03
CA GLU A 34 11.23 -18.02 19.22
C GLU A 34 10.23 -17.88 20.39
N ILE A 35 9.04 -17.32 20.13
CA ILE A 35 7.98 -17.22 21.15
C ILE A 35 7.54 -18.61 21.65
N CYS A 36 7.43 -19.60 20.77
CA CYS A 36 7.10 -20.97 21.20
C CYS A 36 8.18 -21.56 22.11
N GLU A 37 9.45 -21.34 21.78
CA GLU A 37 10.59 -21.78 22.59
C GLU A 37 10.59 -21.11 23.97
N GLU A 38 10.41 -19.80 24.04
CA GLU A 38 10.28 -19.05 25.30
C GLU A 38 9.13 -19.57 26.18
N MET A 39 8.01 -19.94 25.54
CA MET A 39 6.83 -20.46 26.23
C MET A 39 6.91 -21.96 26.54
N ASN A 40 8.00 -22.65 26.18
CA ASN A 40 8.14 -24.11 26.28
C ASN A 40 7.00 -24.87 25.57
N VAL A 41 6.53 -24.34 24.43
CA VAL A 41 5.49 -24.92 23.58
C VAL A 41 6.10 -25.45 22.28
N VAL A 42 5.58 -26.57 21.79
CA VAL A 42 5.99 -27.14 20.50
C VAL A 42 5.51 -26.23 19.35
N ALA A 43 6.46 -25.73 18.55
CA ALA A 43 6.21 -24.87 17.40
C ALA A 43 5.63 -25.63 16.19
N VAL A 44 4.38 -26.10 16.29
CA VAL A 44 3.69 -26.86 15.24
C VAL A 44 2.40 -26.18 14.82
N LEU A 45 2.30 -25.88 13.52
CA LEU A 45 1.06 -25.39 12.91
C LEU A 45 0.13 -26.58 12.64
N LYS A 46 -1.06 -26.60 13.26
CA LYS A 46 -2.01 -27.71 13.11
C LYS A 46 -2.55 -27.80 11.68
N THR A 47 -2.36 -28.95 11.05
CA THR A 47 -2.91 -29.24 9.71
C THR A 47 -4.40 -29.54 9.80
N LYS A 48 -5.23 -28.72 9.13
CA LYS A 48 -6.64 -29.07 8.94
C LYS A 48 -6.75 -30.17 7.89
N ARG A 49 -7.43 -31.26 8.21
CA ARG A 49 -7.70 -32.34 7.25
C ARG A 49 -8.47 -31.79 6.04
N LEU A 50 -7.90 -31.90 4.85
CA LEU A 50 -8.59 -31.59 3.61
C LEU A 50 -9.59 -32.72 3.31
N ARG A 51 -10.84 -32.37 3.03
CA ARG A 51 -11.85 -33.33 2.57
C ARG A 51 -11.57 -33.61 1.09
N SER A 52 -11.30 -34.86 0.76
CA SER A 52 -11.27 -35.33 -0.63
C SER A 52 -12.64 -35.89 -1.00
N THR A 53 -13.17 -35.48 -2.15
CA THR A 53 -14.36 -36.05 -2.77
C THR A 53 -13.94 -36.86 -4.00
N LYS A 54 -14.54 -38.03 -4.18
CA LYS A 54 -14.29 -38.86 -5.37
C LYS A 54 -14.67 -38.06 -6.62
N ARG A 55 -13.76 -38.00 -7.59
CA ARG A 55 -14.01 -37.38 -8.91
C ARG A 55 -14.66 -38.41 -9.84
N GLU A 56 -15.67 -37.97 -10.60
CA GLU A 56 -16.32 -38.75 -11.66
C GLU A 56 -15.43 -38.82 -12.92
N PHE A 57 -14.63 -37.78 -13.17
CA PHE A 57 -13.82 -37.65 -14.39
C PHE A 57 -12.35 -37.37 -14.08
N SER A 58 -11.45 -38.10 -14.74
CA SER A 58 -10.00 -38.02 -14.54
C SER A 58 -9.29 -36.95 -15.38
N TYR A 59 -10.00 -36.28 -16.30
CA TYR A 59 -9.44 -35.26 -17.19
C TYR A 59 -9.47 -33.83 -16.61
N GLU A 60 -10.15 -33.61 -15.49
CA GLU A 60 -10.17 -32.30 -14.84
C GLU A 60 -8.83 -32.02 -14.13
N ALA A 61 -8.29 -30.82 -14.34
CA ALA A 61 -7.09 -30.36 -13.62
C ALA A 61 -7.28 -30.47 -12.10
N PHE A 62 -6.19 -30.72 -11.37
CA PHE A 62 -6.22 -30.76 -9.92
C PHE A 62 -6.58 -29.38 -9.36
N ASP A 63 -7.81 -29.23 -8.89
CA ASP A 63 -8.26 -28.07 -8.11
C ASP A 63 -7.96 -28.35 -6.62
N GLU A 64 -6.80 -28.98 -6.35
CA GLU A 64 -6.49 -29.50 -5.03
C GLU A 64 -6.07 -28.36 -4.10
N PRO A 65 -6.67 -28.29 -2.89
CA PRO A 65 -6.28 -27.30 -1.91
C PRO A 65 -4.80 -27.48 -1.53
N LEU A 66 -4.07 -26.36 -1.37
CA LEU A 66 -2.70 -26.34 -0.83
C LEU A 66 -2.59 -27.27 0.38
N THR A 67 -1.81 -28.32 0.22
CA THR A 67 -1.59 -29.36 1.24
C THR A 67 -0.60 -28.91 2.30
N ASP A 68 0.35 -28.06 1.93
CA ASP A 68 1.25 -27.38 2.86
C ASP A 68 0.50 -26.25 3.59
N THR A 69 0.34 -26.43 4.90
CA THR A 69 -0.33 -25.47 5.78
C THR A 69 0.42 -24.17 5.90
N MET A 70 1.76 -24.22 5.83
CA MET A 70 2.59 -23.03 5.91
C MET A 70 2.44 -22.22 4.62
N LYS A 71 2.55 -22.87 3.46
CA LYS A 71 2.33 -22.18 2.18
C LYS A 71 0.91 -21.64 2.05
N LYS A 72 -0.07 -22.38 2.56
CA LYS A 72 -1.45 -21.90 2.62
C LYS A 72 -1.59 -20.65 3.48
N LEU A 73 -0.98 -20.61 4.66
CA LEU A 73 -1.00 -19.43 5.53
C LEU A 73 -0.31 -18.24 4.86
N GLU A 74 0.82 -18.47 4.19
CA GLU A 74 1.52 -17.44 3.43
C GLU A 74 0.63 -16.82 2.35
N VAL A 75 0.03 -17.65 1.50
CA VAL A 75 -0.71 -17.16 0.32
C VAL A 75 -2.09 -16.63 0.70
N SER A 76 -2.86 -17.37 1.51
CA SER A 76 -4.27 -17.05 1.77
C SER A 76 -4.48 -16.01 2.87
N PHE A 77 -3.46 -15.76 3.71
CA PHE A 77 -3.56 -14.79 4.79
C PHE A 77 -2.48 -13.72 4.70
N PHE A 78 -1.20 -14.09 4.83
CA PHE A 78 -0.13 -13.09 4.92
C PHE A 78 -0.05 -12.22 3.66
N ASN A 79 0.07 -12.84 2.49
CA ASN A 79 0.14 -12.15 1.21
C ASN A 79 -1.12 -11.32 0.97
N ALA A 80 -2.31 -11.90 1.21
CA ALA A 80 -3.57 -11.19 1.04
C ALA A 80 -3.66 -9.91 1.90
N VAL A 81 -3.26 -9.98 3.18
CA VAL A 81 -3.27 -8.83 4.09
C VAL A 81 -2.27 -7.76 3.65
N VAL A 82 -1.04 -8.17 3.32
CA VAL A 82 0.02 -7.22 2.92
C VAL A 82 -0.32 -6.58 1.58
N ASP A 83 -0.88 -7.32 0.62
CA ASP A 83 -1.28 -6.80 -0.69
C ASP A 83 -2.38 -5.75 -0.56
N VAL A 84 -3.37 -5.97 0.32
CA VAL A 84 -4.40 -4.97 0.62
C VAL A 84 -3.79 -3.72 1.24
N ALA A 85 -2.84 -3.88 2.17
CA ALA A 85 -2.16 -2.75 2.80
C ALA A 85 -1.34 -1.93 1.78
N VAL A 86 -0.60 -2.60 0.89
CA VAL A 86 0.16 -1.97 -0.20
C VAL A 86 -0.78 -1.21 -1.13
N ALA A 87 -1.86 -1.84 -1.60
CA ALA A 87 -2.83 -1.19 -2.48
C ALA A 87 -3.45 0.05 -1.82
N SER A 88 -3.85 -0.04 -0.56
CA SER A 88 -4.43 1.08 0.19
C SER A 88 -3.44 2.23 0.38
N LEU A 89 -2.17 1.94 0.65
CA LEU A 89 -1.15 2.98 0.78
C LEU A 89 -0.84 3.63 -0.56
N ARG A 90 -0.71 2.85 -1.62
CA ARG A 90 -0.44 3.36 -2.97
C ARG A 90 -1.52 4.33 -3.44
N GLU A 91 -2.79 3.98 -3.27
CA GLU A 91 -3.92 4.88 -3.57
C GLU A 91 -3.81 6.19 -2.80
N ARG A 92 -3.48 6.12 -1.50
CA ARG A 92 -3.31 7.30 -0.65
C ARG A 92 -2.11 8.15 -1.04
N THR A 93 -0.99 7.51 -1.39
CA THR A 93 0.23 8.18 -1.87
C THR A 93 -0.06 8.94 -3.16
N GLU A 94 -0.77 8.32 -4.10
CA GLU A 94 -1.15 8.95 -5.37
C GLU A 94 -2.08 10.15 -5.14
N MET A 95 -3.12 9.98 -4.33
CA MET A 95 -4.05 11.06 -3.99
C MET A 95 -3.33 12.24 -3.32
N MET A 96 -2.48 11.97 -2.33
CA MET A 96 -1.71 13.01 -1.63
C MET A 96 -0.70 13.69 -2.56
N SER A 97 -0.06 12.93 -3.45
CA SER A 97 0.88 13.49 -4.44
C SER A 97 0.17 14.41 -5.43
N ASN A 98 -1.07 14.08 -5.82
CA ASN A 98 -1.88 14.93 -6.69
C ASN A 98 -2.24 16.26 -6.01
N VAL A 99 -2.66 16.21 -4.73
CA VAL A 99 -2.87 17.43 -3.93
C VAL A 99 -1.57 18.22 -3.81
N ALA A 100 -0.45 17.56 -3.49
CA ALA A 100 0.86 18.23 -3.38
C ALA A 100 1.28 18.94 -4.68
N SER A 101 1.01 18.33 -5.83
CA SER A 101 1.31 18.92 -7.13
C SER A 101 0.44 20.17 -7.40
N LYS A 102 -0.88 20.08 -7.16
CA LYS A 102 -1.83 21.19 -7.38
C LYS A 102 -1.58 22.39 -6.48
N PHE A 103 -1.14 22.15 -5.25
CA PHE A 103 -0.87 23.18 -4.24
C PHE A 103 0.63 23.49 -4.08
N SER A 104 1.47 23.02 -4.99
CA SER A 104 2.94 23.14 -4.92
C SER A 104 3.42 24.58 -4.75
N VAL A 105 2.77 25.55 -5.41
CA VAL A 105 3.10 26.97 -5.25
C VAL A 105 2.98 27.45 -3.81
N LEU A 106 2.01 26.95 -3.04
CA LEU A 106 1.82 27.34 -1.63
C LEU A 106 2.82 26.67 -0.70
N VAL A 107 3.30 25.48 -1.07
CA VAL A 107 4.25 24.70 -0.28
C VAL A 107 5.68 25.19 -0.52
N ASN A 108 6.02 25.51 -1.77
CA ASN A 108 7.38 25.80 -2.21
C ASN A 108 7.64 27.27 -2.54
N PHE A 109 6.69 28.17 -2.28
CA PHE A 109 6.79 29.61 -2.61
C PHE A 109 8.15 30.24 -2.32
N PRO A 110 8.77 30.05 -1.13
CA PRO A 110 10.03 30.72 -0.81
C PRO A 110 11.23 30.25 -1.66
N GLY A 111 11.12 29.09 -2.32
CA GLY A 111 12.16 28.50 -3.17
C GLY A 111 11.94 28.71 -4.67
N LEU A 112 10.82 29.31 -5.07
CA LEU A 112 10.53 29.60 -6.48
C LEU A 112 11.28 30.88 -6.90
N SER A 113 12.38 30.70 -7.62
CA SER A 113 13.26 31.80 -8.07
C SER A 113 13.07 32.18 -9.53
N ALA A 114 12.34 31.37 -10.30
CA ALA A 114 12.05 31.61 -11.71
C ALA A 114 10.59 32.04 -11.91
N ASP A 115 10.40 33.20 -12.55
CA ASP A 115 9.08 33.77 -12.82
C ASP A 115 8.20 32.81 -13.65
N ASP A 116 8.78 32.10 -14.63
CA ASP A 116 8.06 31.14 -15.46
C ASP A 116 7.52 29.94 -14.66
N GLU A 117 8.28 29.46 -13.67
CA GLU A 117 7.88 28.33 -12.84
C GLU A 117 6.80 28.75 -11.82
N LEU A 118 6.96 29.93 -11.24
CA LEU A 118 5.96 30.53 -10.36
C LEU A 118 4.65 30.77 -11.11
N GLU A 119 4.70 31.35 -12.32
CA GLU A 119 3.52 31.62 -13.13
C GLU A 119 2.79 30.32 -13.49
N LYS A 120 3.53 29.28 -13.86
CA LYS A 120 2.96 27.95 -14.15
C LYS A 120 2.25 27.37 -12.93
N GLN A 121 2.92 27.29 -11.78
CA GLN A 121 2.32 26.68 -10.59
C GLN A 121 1.15 27.52 -10.04
N ALA A 122 1.20 28.85 -10.18
CA ALA A 122 0.07 29.73 -9.84
C ALA A 122 -1.13 29.48 -10.77
N LYS A 123 -0.91 29.29 -12.08
CA LYS A 123 -1.97 28.91 -13.02
C LYS A 123 -2.58 27.55 -12.70
N ASP A 124 -1.76 26.55 -12.37
CA ASP A 124 -2.23 25.22 -11.97
C ASP A 124 -3.10 25.27 -10.71
N LEU A 125 -2.71 26.10 -9.74
CA LEU A 125 -3.52 26.38 -8.55
C LEU A 125 -4.85 27.04 -8.92
N CYS A 126 -4.82 28.12 -9.73
CA CYS A 126 -6.03 28.80 -10.18
C CYS A 126 -6.99 27.85 -10.92
N ASN A 127 -6.45 26.98 -11.79
CA ASN A 127 -7.25 25.99 -12.52
C ASN A 127 -7.85 24.92 -11.58
N THR A 128 -7.19 24.60 -10.48
CA THR A 128 -7.72 23.68 -9.46
C THR A 128 -8.99 24.22 -8.81
N PHE A 129 -9.13 25.54 -8.70
CA PHE A 129 -10.29 26.23 -8.13
C PHE A 129 -11.35 26.66 -9.16
N LYS A 130 -11.20 26.25 -10.42
CA LYS A 130 -12.17 26.56 -11.49
C LYS A 130 -13.15 25.43 -11.68
N CYS A 131 -14.44 25.78 -11.80
CA CYS A 131 -15.50 24.89 -12.22
C CYS A 131 -16.30 25.57 -13.35
N GLY A 132 -16.04 25.17 -14.60
CA GLY A 132 -16.58 25.87 -15.77
C GLY A 132 -16.10 27.33 -15.81
N ASP A 133 -17.03 28.26 -15.86
CA ASP A 133 -16.75 29.71 -15.88
C ASP A 133 -16.60 30.33 -14.48
N HIS A 134 -16.74 29.54 -13.41
CA HIS A 134 -16.75 30.04 -12.04
C HIS A 134 -15.42 29.72 -11.35
N THR A 135 -14.85 30.69 -10.63
CA THR A 135 -13.62 30.48 -9.85
C THR A 135 -13.87 30.80 -8.38
N ASP A 136 -13.43 29.92 -7.47
CA ASP A 136 -13.56 30.17 -6.01
C ASP A 136 -12.72 31.38 -5.53
N LEU A 137 -11.79 31.84 -6.35
CA LEU A 137 -10.88 32.97 -6.05
C LEU A 137 -11.50 34.35 -6.35
N ASP A 138 -12.64 34.42 -7.05
CA ASP A 138 -13.24 35.70 -7.48
C ASP A 138 -13.80 36.52 -6.29
N TYR A 139 -13.98 35.90 -5.12
CA TYR A 139 -14.50 36.54 -3.89
C TYR A 139 -13.43 37.26 -3.04
N LEU A 140 -12.15 37.21 -3.40
CA LEU A 140 -11.03 37.77 -2.62
C LEU A 140 -10.64 39.20 -3.02
N ARG A 141 -11.57 39.97 -3.60
CA ARG A 141 -11.30 41.30 -4.19
C ARG A 141 -11.45 42.44 -3.19
#